data_AF-M2NMH3-F1
#
_entry.id   AF-M2NMH3-F1
#
_cell.length_a   1.000
_cell.length_b   1.000
_cell.length_c   1.000
_cell.angle_alpha   90.00
_cell.angle_beta   90.00
_cell.angle_gamma   90.00
#
_symmetry.space_group_name_H-M   'P 1'
#
loop_
_entity.id
_entity.type
_entity.pdbx_description
1 polymer ?
#
loop_
_entity_poly.entity_id
_entity_poly.type
_entity_poly.pdbx_seq_one_letter_code
_entity_poly.pdbx_strand_id
1 'polypeptide(L)'
;MPDNQPSSEPELPEGWAYVTSGPDKAKHVVHFQSPQKEDTTTFKLTKGAYHAVWLYVMTGLAYPENDHRFEEIIPRGNLQTLEKHDQSAWTDMRTAIVNIHTHCKSFNDESMSTWTSMTNDVLTYVKYALSNLEGPDNFSQSLAVLVGDKYRRKSETDPEPAHDQTYKDAVEVLQDICADLKRSADGYATKCQHHIDKVESFRNTTMSDKTKVDDLDYRFNSKTDHEGKARKCYTDLINGDLATIRADEALQLSTEQSARQEYKDDVTAAATSVTYAWWFPIGTLAAIGVATAFGIKAEQAKKRMEDAERDYGKDVAKERALMTLSNWTSHMGETVHGLDTAMNEAIEAMASIKTMFEQQKSGFDMVQTELGDVTSKFNKDYNLRKRILGKFDECIKEWHTIQKLARDFLDSSSPTISGEKEPKCVGNLEKLPNEAKPPT
;
A
#
# COMPACT_ATOMS: atom_id res chain seq x y z
N MET A 1 21.83 -87.85 4.85
CA MET A 1 22.61 -86.59 4.99
C MET A 1 21.66 -85.44 4.70
N PRO A 2 21.50 -84.50 5.65
CA PRO A 2 20.50 -83.45 5.59
C PRO A 2 21.00 -82.19 4.85
N ASP A 3 20.02 -81.45 4.34
CA ASP A 3 19.84 -80.00 4.24
C ASP A 3 21.02 -79.05 3.98
N ASN A 4 20.77 -78.14 3.03
CA ASN A 4 21.04 -76.73 3.22
C ASN A 4 20.11 -75.91 2.30
N GLN A 5 18.93 -75.53 2.83
CA GLN A 5 18.17 -74.42 2.27
C GLN A 5 18.74 -73.10 2.79
N PRO A 6 18.89 -72.06 1.94
CA PRO A 6 19.34 -70.75 2.37
C PRO A 6 18.29 -70.12 3.29
N SER A 7 18.73 -69.61 4.44
CA SER A 7 17.85 -68.93 5.39
C SER A 7 17.25 -67.68 4.75
N SER A 8 15.92 -67.60 4.68
CA SER A 8 15.21 -66.39 4.28
C SER A 8 15.49 -65.28 5.29
N GLU A 9 16.05 -64.16 4.83
CA GLU A 9 16.16 -62.95 5.64
C GLU A 9 14.74 -62.43 5.98
N PRO A 10 14.52 -61.94 7.22
CA PRO A 10 13.23 -61.42 7.63
C PRO A 10 12.89 -60.14 6.85
N GLU A 11 11.66 -60.06 6.33
CA GLU A 11 11.11 -58.84 5.72
C GLU A 11 11.09 -57.70 6.74
N LEU A 12 11.67 -56.55 6.37
CA LEU A 12 11.65 -55.35 7.19
C LEU A 12 10.34 -54.58 7.01
N PRO A 13 9.84 -53.86 8.04
CA PRO A 13 8.71 -52.94 7.91
C PRO A 13 8.98 -51.81 6.91
N GLU A 14 7.92 -51.24 6.33
CA GLU A 14 7.99 -50.07 5.44
C GLU A 14 8.77 -48.91 6.12
N GLY A 15 9.80 -48.41 5.44
CA GLY A 15 10.66 -47.32 5.94
C GLY A 15 11.99 -47.73 6.59
N TRP A 16 12.34 -49.02 6.57
CA TRP A 16 13.59 -49.54 7.15
C TRP A 16 14.53 -50.05 6.04
N ALA A 17 15.84 -49.75 6.15
CA ALA A 17 16.85 -50.25 5.23
C ALA A 17 18.12 -50.69 5.99
N TYR A 18 18.72 -51.79 5.57
CA TYR A 18 20.05 -52.18 6.04
C TYR A 18 21.11 -51.38 5.27
N VAL A 19 21.99 -50.69 5.99
CA VAL A 19 23.16 -50.03 5.41
C VAL A 19 24.40 -50.81 5.81
N THR A 20 25.12 -51.35 4.83
CA THR A 20 26.39 -52.03 5.06
C THR A 20 27.55 -51.09 4.71
N SER A 21 28.37 -50.74 5.71
CA SER A 21 29.62 -50.02 5.50
C SER A 21 30.82 -50.89 5.90
N GLY A 22 31.59 -51.34 4.91
CA GLY A 22 32.93 -51.91 5.12
C GLY A 22 32.98 -53.36 5.65
N PRO A 23 34.20 -53.95 5.64
CA PRO A 23 34.38 -55.41 5.77
C PRO A 23 34.32 -55.98 7.19
N ASP A 24 34.10 -55.16 8.23
CA ASP A 24 33.94 -55.64 9.61
C ASP A 24 32.48 -55.58 10.07
N LYS A 25 31.97 -56.77 10.46
CA LYS A 25 30.56 -57.08 10.66
C LYS A 25 30.01 -56.47 11.96
N ALA A 26 29.28 -55.37 11.85
CA ALA A 26 28.20 -55.01 12.77
C ALA A 26 27.02 -54.43 11.97
N LYS A 27 25.87 -55.12 11.98
CA LYS A 27 24.62 -54.62 11.37
C LYS A 27 24.03 -53.56 12.32
N HIS A 28 24.13 -52.28 11.96
CA HIS A 28 23.41 -51.20 12.65
C HIS A 28 22.08 -50.94 11.93
N VAL A 29 21.00 -50.90 12.70
CA VAL A 29 19.68 -50.55 12.18
C VAL A 29 19.49 -49.05 12.37
N VAL A 30 19.44 -48.32 11.26
CA VAL A 30 19.26 -46.86 11.26
C VAL A 30 17.79 -46.57 10.96
N HIS A 31 17.11 -45.93 11.92
CA HIS A 31 15.77 -45.40 11.69
C HIS A 31 15.91 -44.12 10.86
N PHE A 32 15.52 -44.18 9.59
CA PHE A 32 15.30 -42.97 8.81
C PHE A 32 13.98 -42.36 9.27
N GLN A 33 14.01 -41.19 9.92
CA GLN A 33 12.85 -40.32 9.94
C GLN A 33 12.58 -39.94 8.48
N SER A 34 11.44 -40.36 7.93
CA SER A 34 10.99 -39.85 6.64
C SER A 34 11.02 -38.33 6.69
N PRO A 35 11.58 -37.64 5.68
CA PRO A 35 11.50 -36.19 5.64
C PRO A 35 10.03 -35.80 5.73
N GLN A 36 9.67 -35.04 6.78
CA GLN A 36 8.35 -34.44 6.83
C GLN A 36 8.19 -33.67 5.54
N LYS A 37 7.22 -34.10 4.73
CA LYS A 37 6.80 -33.38 3.53
C LYS A 37 6.32 -32.03 4.04
N GLU A 38 7.16 -30.99 3.93
CA GLU A 38 6.77 -29.64 4.28
C GLU A 38 5.53 -29.31 3.46
N ASP A 39 4.39 -29.21 4.15
CA ASP A 39 3.12 -28.89 3.53
C ASP A 39 3.22 -27.45 3.00
N THR A 40 3.43 -27.34 1.68
CA THR A 40 3.64 -26.08 0.95
C THR A 40 2.41 -25.17 0.96
N THR A 41 1.36 -25.54 1.69
CA THR A 41 0.13 -24.78 1.88
C THR A 41 0.18 -23.82 3.06
N THR A 42 1.28 -23.77 3.82
CA THR A 42 1.40 -22.84 4.94
C THR A 42 1.43 -21.39 4.42
N PHE A 43 0.34 -20.67 4.62
CA PHE A 43 0.26 -19.23 4.38
C PHE A 43 1.40 -18.53 5.11
N LYS A 44 2.20 -17.78 4.36
CA LYS A 44 3.20 -16.87 4.91
C LYS A 44 2.73 -15.46 4.58
N LEU A 45 2.51 -14.67 5.61
CA LEU A 45 2.29 -13.24 5.44
C LEU A 45 3.49 -12.67 4.66
N THR A 46 3.23 -12.02 3.54
CA THR A 46 4.29 -11.43 2.72
C THR A 46 5.09 -10.47 3.60
N LYS A 47 6.41 -10.66 3.67
CA LYS A 47 7.28 -9.75 4.42
C LYS A 47 7.03 -8.32 3.92
N GLY A 48 6.66 -7.42 4.83
CA GLY A 48 6.35 -6.03 4.50
C GLY A 48 4.87 -5.73 4.25
N ALA A 49 3.94 -6.68 4.36
CA ALA A 49 2.50 -6.39 4.20
C ALA A 49 2.03 -5.29 5.17
N TYR A 50 2.34 -5.41 6.47
CA TYR A 50 2.04 -4.35 7.44
C TYR A 50 2.68 -3.01 7.05
N HIS A 51 3.94 -3.04 6.63
CA HIS A 51 4.69 -1.84 6.25
C HIS A 51 4.11 -1.17 4.99
N ALA A 52 3.66 -1.93 4.00
CA ALA A 52 3.02 -1.39 2.79
C ALA A 52 1.73 -0.62 3.14
N VAL A 53 0.88 -1.20 3.99
CA VAL A 53 -0.32 -0.50 4.49
C VAL A 53 0.08 0.73 5.29
N TRP A 54 1.08 0.62 6.18
CA TRP A 54 1.58 1.76 6.95
C TRP A 54 2.12 2.89 6.07
N LEU A 55 2.93 2.57 5.05
CA LEU A 55 3.50 3.54 4.14
C LEU A 55 2.40 4.29 3.37
N TYR A 56 1.39 3.57 2.87
CA TYR A 56 0.23 4.19 2.22
C TYR A 56 -0.53 5.11 3.18
N VAL A 57 -0.83 4.64 4.40
CA VAL A 57 -1.55 5.43 5.41
C VAL A 57 -0.78 6.70 5.75
N MET A 58 0.53 6.61 5.98
CA MET A 58 1.37 7.78 6.28
C MET A 58 1.48 8.74 5.09
N THR A 59 1.51 8.21 3.86
CA THR A 59 1.46 9.03 2.63
C THR A 59 0.14 9.78 2.56
N GLY A 60 -0.98 9.10 2.83
CA GLY A 60 -2.30 9.73 2.87
C GLY A 60 -2.43 10.80 3.96
N LEU A 61 -1.86 10.57 5.13
CA LEU A 61 -1.85 11.55 6.23
C LEU A 61 -1.02 12.80 5.92
N ALA A 62 -0.03 12.71 5.03
CA ALA A 62 0.75 13.86 4.59
C ALA A 62 -0.02 14.77 3.62
N TYR A 63 -1.15 14.32 3.08
CA TYR A 63 -1.99 15.12 2.21
C TYR A 63 -2.87 16.13 2.98
N PRO A 64 -3.37 17.18 2.31
CA PRO A 64 -4.26 18.16 2.91
C PRO A 64 -5.51 17.53 3.54
N GLU A 65 -5.79 17.92 4.78
CA GLU A 65 -6.92 17.41 5.57
C GLU A 65 -8.30 17.87 5.09
N ASN A 66 -8.37 18.94 4.31
CA ASN A 66 -9.60 19.52 3.81
C ASN A 66 -9.37 20.39 2.57
N ASP A 67 -10.47 20.77 1.92
CA ASP A 67 -10.48 21.63 0.73
C ASP A 67 -9.75 22.97 0.94
N HIS A 68 -9.84 23.55 2.14
CA HIS A 68 -9.19 24.83 2.45
C HIS A 68 -7.67 24.67 2.46
N ARG A 69 -7.15 23.67 3.20
CA ARG A 69 -5.72 23.38 3.23
C ARG A 69 -5.18 22.99 1.86
N PHE A 70 -5.99 22.30 1.05
CA PHE A 70 -5.65 21.99 -0.32
C PHE A 70 -5.48 23.26 -1.17
N GLU A 71 -6.44 24.19 -1.13
CA GLU A 71 -6.38 25.45 -1.89
C GLU A 71 -5.23 26.37 -1.43
N GLU A 72 -4.85 26.32 -0.14
CA GLU A 72 -3.66 27.02 0.34
C GLU A 72 -2.36 26.53 -0.31
N ILE A 73 -2.25 25.21 -0.53
CA ILE A 73 -1.05 24.57 -1.10
C ILE A 73 -1.11 24.62 -2.64
N ILE A 74 -2.29 24.44 -3.21
CA ILE A 74 -2.54 24.38 -4.64
C ILE A 74 -3.70 25.33 -4.99
N PRO A 75 -3.43 26.65 -5.05
CA PRO A 75 -4.43 27.62 -5.46
C PRO A 75 -4.99 27.29 -6.84
N ARG A 76 -6.30 27.39 -7.01
CA ARG A 76 -6.97 27.15 -8.29
C ARG A 76 -6.41 28.00 -9.43
N GLY A 77 -6.01 29.24 -9.11
CA GLY A 77 -5.36 30.15 -10.06
C GLY A 77 -4.13 29.54 -10.75
N ASN A 78 -3.39 28.68 -10.05
CA ASN A 78 -2.19 28.04 -10.58
C ASN A 78 -2.52 27.03 -11.68
N LEU A 79 -3.73 26.44 -11.66
CA LEU A 79 -4.19 25.46 -12.66
C LEU A 79 -5.10 26.07 -13.71
N GLN A 80 -5.29 27.40 -13.75
CA GLN A 80 -6.22 28.02 -14.68
C GLN A 80 -5.89 27.72 -16.15
N THR A 81 -4.61 27.64 -16.51
CA THR A 81 -4.20 27.22 -17.88
C THR A 81 -4.56 25.77 -18.14
N LEU A 82 -4.37 24.89 -17.16
CA LEU A 82 -4.75 23.49 -17.27
C LEU A 82 -6.27 23.32 -17.39
N GLU A 83 -7.05 24.11 -16.65
CA GLU A 83 -8.51 24.13 -16.69
C GLU A 83 -9.08 24.56 -18.05
N LYS A 84 -8.30 25.26 -18.89
CA LYS A 84 -8.70 25.55 -20.29
C LYS A 84 -8.75 24.28 -21.14
N HIS A 85 -7.90 23.30 -20.83
CA HIS A 85 -7.85 22.01 -21.51
C HIS A 85 -8.75 20.98 -20.82
N ASP A 86 -8.89 21.06 -19.50
CA ASP A 86 -9.69 20.14 -18.70
C ASP A 86 -10.30 20.83 -17.47
N GLN A 87 -11.57 21.22 -17.58
CA GLN A 87 -12.28 21.97 -16.55
C GLN A 87 -12.45 21.22 -15.21
N SER A 88 -12.29 19.90 -15.19
CA SER A 88 -12.43 19.12 -13.95
C SER A 88 -11.09 18.86 -13.25
N ALA A 89 -9.95 19.12 -13.91
CA ALA A 89 -8.61 18.77 -13.42
C ALA A 89 -8.36 19.18 -11.95
N TRP A 90 -8.68 20.44 -11.60
CA TRP A 90 -8.48 20.94 -10.24
C TRP A 90 -9.43 20.28 -9.24
N THR A 91 -10.71 20.13 -9.61
CA THR A 91 -11.75 19.56 -8.72
C THR A 91 -11.52 18.08 -8.47
N ASP A 92 -11.14 17.32 -9.50
CA ASP A 92 -10.87 15.89 -9.42
C ASP A 92 -9.63 15.62 -8.55
N MET A 93 -8.56 16.39 -8.75
CA MET A 93 -7.34 16.28 -7.94
C MET A 93 -7.59 16.59 -6.46
N ARG A 94 -8.29 17.70 -6.17
CA ARG A 94 -8.67 18.05 -4.79
C ARG A 94 -9.48 16.93 -4.14
N THR A 95 -10.50 16.46 -4.85
CA THR A 95 -11.42 15.43 -4.35
C THR A 95 -10.67 14.13 -4.07
N ALA A 96 -9.78 13.69 -4.96
CA ALA A 96 -8.99 12.48 -4.74
C ALA A 96 -8.08 12.61 -3.51
N ILE A 97 -7.28 13.68 -3.44
CA ILE A 97 -6.27 13.88 -2.39
C ILE A 97 -6.91 14.05 -1.00
N VAL A 98 -7.96 14.87 -0.87
CA VAL A 98 -8.63 15.11 0.43
C VAL A 98 -9.38 13.87 0.92
N ASN A 99 -10.00 13.09 0.02
CA ASN A 99 -10.66 11.83 0.39
C ASN A 99 -9.64 10.81 0.91
N ILE A 100 -8.48 10.69 0.26
CA ILE A 100 -7.41 9.78 0.69
C ILE A 100 -6.92 10.16 2.09
N HIS A 101 -6.70 11.44 2.38
CA HIS A 101 -6.38 11.89 3.73
C HIS A 101 -7.45 11.43 4.73
N THR A 102 -8.71 11.74 4.44
CA THR A 102 -9.84 11.44 5.34
C THR A 102 -9.93 9.96 5.67
N HIS A 103 -9.82 9.09 4.67
CA HIS A 103 -9.90 7.65 4.86
C HIS A 103 -8.65 7.07 5.55
N CYS A 104 -7.45 7.53 5.20
CA CYS A 104 -6.22 7.11 5.88
C CYS A 104 -6.21 7.55 7.34
N LYS A 105 -6.72 8.74 7.64
CA LYS A 105 -6.86 9.25 9.00
C LYS A 105 -7.82 8.42 9.85
N SER A 106 -9.04 8.18 9.36
CA SER A 106 -10.00 7.33 10.08
C SER A 106 -9.43 5.93 10.35
N PHE A 107 -8.76 5.35 9.36
CA PHE A 107 -8.15 4.03 9.52
C PHE A 107 -6.98 4.02 10.52
N ASN A 108 -6.10 5.02 10.45
CA ASN A 108 -5.00 5.19 11.40
C ASN A 108 -5.50 5.30 12.85
N ASP A 109 -6.50 6.17 13.05
CA ASP A 109 -7.03 6.49 14.38
C ASP A 109 -7.80 5.31 14.99
N GLU A 110 -8.53 4.54 14.17
CA GLU A 110 -9.42 3.48 14.66
C GLU A 110 -8.83 2.07 14.60
N SER A 111 -7.97 1.77 13.63
CA SER A 111 -7.67 0.38 13.25
C SER A 111 -6.19 0.03 13.34
N MET A 112 -5.29 0.89 12.86
CA MET A 112 -3.89 0.49 12.66
C MET A 112 -3.17 0.05 13.96
N SER A 113 -3.35 0.80 15.06
CA SER A 113 -2.75 0.45 16.36
C SER A 113 -3.36 -0.81 16.99
N THR A 114 -4.60 -1.13 16.65
CA THR A 114 -5.34 -2.27 17.22
C THR A 114 -4.83 -3.61 16.70
N TRP A 115 -4.23 -3.66 15.51
CA TRP A 115 -3.73 -4.91 14.92
C TRP A 115 -2.61 -5.52 15.76
N THR A 116 -1.61 -4.74 16.15
CA THR A 116 -0.50 -5.22 16.99
C THR A 116 -0.98 -5.57 18.39
N SER A 117 -1.90 -4.78 18.97
CA SER A 117 -2.49 -5.07 20.27
C SER A 117 -3.27 -6.38 20.26
N MET A 118 -4.16 -6.57 19.28
CA MET A 118 -4.96 -7.78 19.13
C MET A 118 -4.08 -9.01 18.87
N THR A 119 -3.02 -8.89 18.08
CA THR A 119 -2.07 -9.98 17.86
C THR A 119 -1.35 -10.39 19.15
N ASN A 120 -0.96 -9.43 19.99
CA ASN A 120 -0.38 -9.72 21.31
C ASN A 120 -1.39 -10.38 22.26
N ASP A 121 -2.65 -9.93 22.25
CA ASP A 121 -3.73 -10.54 23.02
C ASP A 121 -3.93 -12.00 22.59
N VAL A 122 -3.94 -12.26 21.27
CA VAL A 122 -4.03 -13.62 20.71
C VAL A 122 -2.85 -14.46 21.22
N LEU A 123 -1.61 -13.99 21.10
CA LEU A 123 -0.44 -14.76 21.59
C LEU A 123 -0.50 -15.06 23.08
N THR A 124 -0.95 -14.10 23.89
CA THR A 124 -1.10 -14.26 25.34
C THR A 124 -2.13 -15.33 25.65
N TYR A 125 -3.28 -15.27 24.98
CA TYR A 125 -4.34 -16.25 25.15
C TYR A 125 -3.94 -17.65 24.66
N VAL A 126 -3.32 -17.75 23.49
CA VAL A 126 -2.86 -19.04 22.96
C VAL A 126 -1.82 -19.69 23.88
N LYS A 127 -0.90 -18.90 24.46
CA LYS A 127 0.04 -19.41 25.49
C LYS A 127 -0.69 -19.93 26.73
N TYR A 128 -1.71 -19.20 27.18
CA TYR A 128 -2.56 -19.65 28.29
C TYR A 128 -3.29 -20.96 27.93
N ALA A 129 -3.87 -21.06 26.74
CA ALA A 129 -4.57 -22.26 26.28
C ALA A 129 -3.63 -23.47 26.21
N LEU A 130 -2.47 -23.31 25.57
CA LEU A 130 -1.45 -24.36 25.48
C LEU A 130 -0.93 -24.76 26.87
N SER A 131 -0.70 -23.80 27.78
CA SER A 131 -0.29 -24.12 29.15
C SER A 131 -1.34 -24.94 29.91
N ASN A 132 -2.63 -24.74 29.64
CA ASN A 132 -3.69 -25.55 30.24
C ASN A 132 -3.79 -26.93 29.61
N LEU A 133 -3.54 -27.08 28.30
CA LEU A 133 -3.71 -28.35 27.58
C LEU A 133 -2.46 -29.24 27.62
N GLU A 134 -1.27 -28.65 27.48
CA GLU A 134 0.02 -29.35 27.42
C GLU A 134 0.77 -29.32 28.77
N GLY A 135 0.31 -28.50 29.72
CA GLY A 135 0.96 -28.34 31.02
C GLY A 135 0.96 -29.62 31.87
N PRO A 136 1.91 -29.73 32.82
CA PRO A 136 2.00 -30.89 33.71
C PRO A 136 0.83 -31.02 34.70
N ASP A 137 0.02 -29.97 34.85
CA ASP A 137 -0.99 -29.84 35.89
C ASP A 137 -2.43 -30.02 35.37
N ASN A 138 -3.32 -30.42 36.28
CA ASN A 138 -4.79 -30.50 36.22
C ASN A 138 -5.43 -31.16 34.98
N PHE A 139 -5.18 -30.69 33.77
CA PHE A 139 -5.82 -31.19 32.56
C PHE A 139 -5.32 -32.59 32.18
N SER A 140 -4.01 -32.76 31.95
CA SER A 140 -3.41 -34.06 31.59
C SER A 140 -3.63 -35.11 32.67
N GLN A 141 -3.56 -34.70 33.94
CA GLN A 141 -3.83 -35.57 35.09
C GLN A 141 -5.30 -36.00 35.15
N SER A 142 -6.25 -35.07 34.98
CA SER A 142 -7.69 -35.38 34.95
C SER A 142 -8.04 -36.26 33.76
N LEU A 143 -7.40 -36.03 32.62
CA LEU A 143 -7.56 -36.85 31.43
C LEU A 143 -7.07 -38.29 31.65
N ALA A 144 -5.91 -38.45 32.28
CA ALA A 144 -5.37 -39.76 32.67
C ALA A 144 -6.31 -40.51 33.62
N VAL A 145 -6.98 -39.81 34.55
CA VAL A 145 -8.03 -40.40 35.40
C VAL A 145 -9.19 -40.91 34.54
N LEU A 146 -9.72 -40.12 33.61
CA LEU A 146 -10.88 -40.52 32.78
C LEU A 146 -10.62 -41.74 31.88
N VAL A 147 -9.37 -41.92 31.44
CA VAL A 147 -8.93 -43.05 30.59
C VAL A 147 -8.22 -44.15 31.37
N GLY A 148 -8.24 -44.12 32.70
CA GLY A 148 -7.65 -45.16 33.53
C GLY A 148 -8.37 -46.50 33.38
N ASP A 149 -7.60 -47.61 33.39
CA ASP A 149 -8.13 -48.97 33.25
C ASP A 149 -9.19 -49.32 34.30
N LYS A 150 -9.19 -48.63 35.45
CA LYS A 150 -10.22 -48.76 36.50
C LYS A 150 -11.64 -48.48 35.98
N TYR A 151 -11.78 -47.58 35.01
CA TYR A 151 -13.07 -47.18 34.43
C TYR A 151 -13.36 -47.83 33.08
N ARG A 152 -12.55 -48.84 32.71
CA ARG A 152 -12.72 -49.63 31.48
C ARG A 152 -13.63 -50.83 31.75
N ARG A 153 -14.66 -51.02 30.92
CA ARG A 153 -15.42 -52.28 30.90
C ARG A 153 -14.50 -53.41 30.41
N LYS A 154 -14.48 -54.54 31.11
CA LYS A 154 -13.62 -55.68 30.76
C LYS A 154 -14.24 -56.53 29.63
N SER A 155 -15.57 -56.64 29.60
CA SER A 155 -16.38 -57.23 28.54
C SER A 155 -17.57 -56.33 28.20
N GLU A 156 -18.16 -56.46 27.00
CA GLU A 156 -19.40 -55.78 26.61
C GLU A 156 -20.59 -56.17 27.50
N THR A 157 -20.53 -57.37 28.07
CA THR A 157 -21.55 -57.91 28.98
C THR A 157 -21.39 -57.46 30.43
N ASP A 158 -20.26 -56.85 30.78
CA ASP A 158 -20.01 -56.40 32.14
C ASP A 158 -20.74 -55.07 32.41
N PRO A 159 -21.28 -54.88 33.63
CA PRO A 159 -21.83 -53.59 34.02
C PRO A 159 -20.74 -52.51 33.97
N GLU A 160 -21.14 -51.28 33.63
CA GLU A 160 -20.23 -50.15 33.62
C GLU A 160 -19.64 -49.90 35.02
N PRO A 161 -18.31 -49.72 35.16
CA PRO A 161 -17.71 -49.39 36.45
C PRO A 161 -18.35 -48.15 37.05
N ALA A 162 -18.65 -48.18 38.35
CA ALA A 162 -19.17 -47.02 39.05
C ALA A 162 -18.14 -45.88 39.05
N HIS A 163 -18.58 -44.68 38.68
CA HIS A 163 -17.76 -43.47 38.74
C HIS A 163 -17.64 -42.99 40.19
N ASP A 164 -16.42 -43.03 40.73
CA ASP A 164 -16.10 -42.55 42.07
C ASP A 164 -15.88 -41.02 42.12
N GLN A 165 -15.56 -40.49 43.29
CA GLN A 165 -15.37 -39.05 43.47
C GLN A 165 -14.20 -38.53 42.61
N THR A 166 -13.08 -39.25 42.56
CA THR A 166 -11.92 -38.88 41.73
C THR A 166 -12.27 -38.74 40.25
N TYR A 167 -13.11 -39.63 39.71
CA TYR A 167 -13.63 -39.48 38.35
C TYR A 167 -14.47 -38.22 38.20
N LYS A 168 -15.39 -37.96 39.13
CA LYS A 168 -16.29 -36.80 39.07
C LYS A 168 -15.50 -35.48 39.15
N ASP A 169 -14.54 -35.40 40.05
CA ASP A 169 -13.65 -34.23 40.19
C ASP A 169 -12.86 -34.00 38.89
N ALA A 170 -12.35 -35.07 38.26
CA ALA A 170 -11.65 -34.98 36.98
C ALA A 170 -12.58 -34.50 35.84
N VAL A 171 -13.83 -34.97 35.79
CA VAL A 171 -14.81 -34.48 34.82
C VAL A 171 -15.09 -32.99 35.04
N GLU A 172 -15.33 -32.57 36.29
CA GLU A 172 -15.62 -31.17 36.63
C GLU A 172 -14.47 -30.25 36.21
N VAL A 173 -13.23 -30.58 36.56
CA VAL A 173 -12.04 -29.81 36.18
C VAL A 173 -11.90 -29.70 34.65
N LEU A 174 -12.10 -30.80 33.91
CA LEU A 174 -12.01 -30.79 32.45
C LEU A 174 -13.15 -29.98 31.82
N GLN A 175 -14.36 -30.06 32.36
CA GLN A 175 -15.50 -29.27 31.91
C GLN A 175 -15.26 -27.77 32.10
N ASP A 176 -14.73 -27.37 33.26
CA ASP A 176 -14.42 -25.97 33.55
C ASP A 176 -13.35 -25.42 32.62
N ILE A 177 -12.24 -26.15 32.42
CA ILE A 177 -11.18 -25.76 31.49
C ILE A 177 -11.73 -25.66 30.06
N CYS A 178 -12.45 -26.68 29.59
CA CYS A 178 -13.01 -26.67 28.23
C CYS A 178 -14.02 -25.52 28.04
N ALA A 179 -14.84 -25.23 29.04
CA ALA A 179 -15.81 -24.14 28.99
C ALA A 179 -15.13 -22.76 28.93
N ASP A 180 -14.07 -22.56 29.72
CA ASP A 180 -13.29 -21.31 29.72
C ASP A 180 -12.57 -21.10 28.38
N LEU A 181 -11.85 -22.12 27.90
CA LEU A 181 -11.17 -22.08 26.61
C LEU A 181 -12.15 -21.88 25.47
N LYS A 182 -13.28 -22.58 25.45
CA LYS A 182 -14.32 -22.41 24.42
C LYS A 182 -14.87 -20.99 24.40
N ARG A 183 -15.21 -20.43 25.56
CA ARG A 183 -15.74 -19.05 25.68
C ARG A 183 -14.73 -18.02 25.18
N SER A 184 -13.46 -18.20 25.54
CA SER A 184 -12.40 -17.30 25.12
C SER A 184 -12.14 -17.39 23.61
N ALA A 185 -12.12 -18.60 23.04
CA ALA A 185 -11.97 -18.83 21.60
C ALA A 185 -13.07 -18.12 20.80
N ASP A 186 -14.33 -18.23 21.24
CA ASP A 186 -15.48 -17.52 20.65
C ASP A 186 -15.31 -15.99 20.66
N GLY A 187 -14.83 -15.45 21.79
CA GLY A 187 -14.51 -14.04 21.93
C GLY A 187 -13.41 -13.57 20.98
N TYR A 188 -12.35 -14.38 20.79
CA TYR A 188 -11.27 -14.06 19.84
C TYR A 188 -11.70 -14.25 18.38
N ALA A 189 -12.52 -15.25 18.05
CA ALA A 189 -13.11 -15.41 16.72
C ALA A 189 -13.93 -14.16 16.33
N THR A 190 -14.73 -13.64 17.26
CA THR A 190 -15.49 -12.39 17.09
C THR A 190 -14.57 -11.18 16.86
N LYS A 191 -13.46 -11.08 17.61
CA LYS A 191 -12.45 -10.02 17.40
C LYS A 191 -11.77 -10.15 16.04
N CYS A 192 -11.40 -11.35 15.60
CA CYS A 192 -10.87 -11.60 14.26
C CYS A 192 -11.85 -11.14 13.19
N GLN A 193 -13.14 -11.49 13.31
CA GLN A 193 -14.17 -11.04 12.38
C GLN A 193 -14.26 -9.51 12.30
N HIS A 194 -14.22 -8.83 13.45
CA HIS A 194 -14.23 -7.37 13.47
C HIS A 194 -13.05 -6.77 12.69
N HIS A 195 -11.84 -7.33 12.82
CA HIS A 195 -10.68 -6.86 12.06
C HIS A 195 -10.77 -7.22 10.57
N ILE A 196 -11.32 -8.38 10.22
CA ILE A 196 -11.60 -8.77 8.83
C ILE A 196 -12.49 -7.70 8.17
N ASP A 197 -13.59 -7.32 8.82
CA ASP A 197 -14.55 -6.34 8.30
C ASP A 197 -13.89 -4.95 8.13
N LYS A 198 -13.07 -4.52 9.11
CA LYS A 198 -12.34 -3.25 9.04
C LYS A 198 -11.29 -3.22 7.93
N VAL A 199 -10.51 -4.29 7.77
CA VAL A 199 -9.51 -4.43 6.69
C VAL A 199 -10.20 -4.42 5.33
N GLU A 200 -11.29 -5.17 5.18
CA GLU A 200 -12.04 -5.24 3.93
C GLU A 200 -12.69 -3.91 3.57
N SER A 201 -13.31 -3.24 4.54
CA SER A 201 -13.88 -1.91 4.33
C SER A 201 -12.81 -0.91 3.88
N PHE A 202 -11.66 -0.86 4.54
CA PHE A 202 -10.58 0.05 4.17
C PHE A 202 -10.04 -0.26 2.77
N ARG A 203 -9.80 -1.55 2.47
CA ARG A 203 -9.36 -2.00 1.14
C ARG A 203 -10.32 -1.59 0.03
N ASN A 204 -11.63 -1.77 0.23
CA ASN A 204 -12.64 -1.41 -0.76
C ASN A 204 -12.67 0.11 -1.00
N THR A 205 -12.55 0.90 0.07
CA THR A 205 -12.42 2.36 -0.04
C THR A 205 -11.15 2.76 -0.80
N THR A 206 -9.99 2.15 -0.49
CA THR A 206 -8.74 2.39 -1.22
C THR A 206 -8.87 2.01 -2.70
N MET A 207 -9.53 0.91 -3.06
CA MET A 207 -9.80 0.56 -4.45
C MET A 207 -10.68 1.60 -5.17
N SER A 208 -11.68 2.15 -4.46
CA SER A 208 -12.52 3.22 -5.00
C SER A 208 -11.74 4.51 -5.22
N ASP A 209 -10.89 4.91 -4.29
CA ASP A 209 -10.05 6.09 -4.43
C ASP A 209 -8.98 5.87 -5.51
N LYS A 210 -8.45 4.65 -5.62
CA LYS A 210 -7.47 4.28 -6.63
C LYS A 210 -8.03 4.51 -8.04
N THR A 211 -9.30 4.23 -8.28
CA THR A 211 -9.91 4.50 -9.61
C THR A 211 -9.80 5.99 -9.99
N LYS A 212 -9.88 6.91 -9.03
CA LYS A 212 -9.69 8.36 -9.26
C LYS A 212 -8.21 8.69 -9.47
N VAL A 213 -7.33 8.07 -8.70
CA VAL A 213 -5.87 8.24 -8.82
C VAL A 213 -5.36 7.70 -10.15
N ASP A 214 -5.86 6.55 -10.62
CA ASP A 214 -5.59 5.97 -11.93
C ASP A 214 -5.96 6.93 -13.05
N ASP A 215 -7.15 7.53 -12.99
CA ASP A 215 -7.57 8.53 -13.97
C ASP A 215 -6.67 9.79 -13.91
N LEU A 216 -6.29 10.26 -12.73
CA LEU A 216 -5.33 11.36 -12.61
C LEU A 216 -3.96 10.98 -13.20
N ASP A 217 -3.39 9.83 -12.82
CA ASP A 217 -2.11 9.32 -13.34
C ASP A 217 -2.16 9.25 -14.86
N TYR A 218 -3.27 8.75 -15.38
CA TYR A 218 -3.55 8.69 -16.79
C TYR A 218 -3.49 10.06 -17.47
N ARG A 219 -4.15 11.07 -16.92
CA ARG A 219 -4.17 12.43 -17.47
C ARG A 219 -2.80 13.12 -17.38
N PHE A 220 -2.01 12.85 -16.35
CA PHE A 220 -0.67 13.43 -16.16
C PHE A 220 0.41 12.73 -17.00
N ASN A 221 0.37 11.39 -17.10
CA ASN A 221 1.49 10.59 -17.59
C ASN A 221 1.20 9.82 -18.89
N SER A 222 -0.05 9.52 -19.23
CA SER A 222 -0.38 8.71 -20.41
C SER A 222 -0.45 9.51 -21.71
N LYS A 223 0.09 8.93 -22.80
CA LYS A 223 0.05 9.48 -24.17
C LYS A 223 -1.06 8.88 -25.03
N THR A 224 -1.92 8.07 -24.45
CA THR A 224 -3.09 7.50 -25.13
C THR A 224 -4.38 7.93 -24.43
N ASP A 225 -5.56 7.60 -24.95
CA ASP A 225 -6.83 7.56 -24.20
C ASP A 225 -7.20 6.11 -23.81
N HIS A 226 -8.27 5.91 -23.04
CA HIS A 226 -8.69 4.57 -22.60
C HIS A 226 -9.04 3.61 -23.77
N GLU A 227 -9.19 4.14 -24.99
CA GLU A 227 -9.41 3.38 -26.23
C GLU A 227 -8.10 3.12 -27.01
N GLY A 228 -6.95 3.56 -26.48
CA GLY A 228 -5.64 3.43 -27.10
C GLY A 228 -5.33 4.46 -28.17
N LYS A 229 -6.15 5.50 -28.36
CA LYS A 229 -5.89 6.58 -29.32
C LYS A 229 -4.89 7.57 -28.74
N ALA A 230 -4.05 8.16 -29.59
CA ALA A 230 -3.06 9.15 -29.14
C ALA A 230 -3.74 10.36 -28.48
N ARG A 231 -3.25 10.75 -27.30
CA ARG A 231 -3.69 11.90 -26.50
C ARG A 231 -2.45 12.65 -26.02
N LYS A 232 -2.56 13.97 -25.82
CA LYS A 232 -1.55 14.74 -25.08
C LYS A 232 -1.84 14.66 -23.58
N CYS A 233 -0.86 14.24 -22.80
CA CYS A 233 -0.94 14.37 -21.34
C CYS A 233 -0.88 15.85 -20.92
N TYR A 234 -1.19 16.15 -19.67
CA TYR A 234 -1.12 17.51 -19.15
C TYR A 234 0.24 18.17 -19.35
N THR A 235 1.34 17.44 -19.12
CA THR A 235 2.70 17.95 -19.36
C THR A 235 2.93 18.29 -20.83
N ASP A 236 2.44 17.47 -21.77
CA ASP A 236 2.54 17.73 -23.21
C ASP A 236 1.68 18.93 -23.65
N LEU A 237 0.51 19.14 -23.03
CA LEU A 237 -0.35 20.30 -23.28
C LEU A 237 0.33 21.60 -22.84
N ILE A 238 0.84 21.64 -21.61
CA ILE A 238 1.53 22.82 -21.08
C ILE A 238 2.83 23.11 -21.85
N ASN A 239 3.60 22.08 -22.23
CA ASN A 239 4.79 22.26 -23.06
C ASN A 239 4.45 22.74 -24.47
N GLY A 240 3.28 22.36 -25.00
CA GLY A 240 2.74 22.90 -26.25
C GLY A 240 2.44 24.39 -26.14
N ASP A 241 1.74 24.81 -25.09
CA ASP A 241 1.43 26.23 -24.84
C ASP A 241 2.73 27.04 -24.66
N LEU A 242 3.72 26.48 -23.94
CA LEU A 242 5.04 27.10 -23.76
C LEU A 242 5.76 27.30 -25.10
N ALA A 243 5.71 26.31 -25.99
CA ALA A 243 6.31 26.41 -27.32
C ALA A 243 5.63 27.48 -28.18
N THR A 244 4.31 27.62 -28.08
CA THR A 244 3.58 28.70 -28.76
C THR A 244 3.99 30.08 -28.25
N ILE A 245 4.06 30.28 -26.94
CA ILE A 245 4.49 31.59 -26.37
C ILE A 245 5.91 31.94 -26.82
N ARG A 246 6.85 30.98 -26.80
CA ARG A 246 8.22 31.21 -27.28
C ARG A 246 8.30 31.58 -28.75
N ALA A 247 7.41 31.02 -29.57
CA ALA A 247 7.33 31.38 -30.99
C ALA A 247 6.79 32.82 -31.16
N ASP A 248 5.80 33.23 -30.36
CA ASP A 248 5.24 34.58 -30.36
C ASP A 248 6.28 35.61 -29.87
N GLU A 249 7.02 35.30 -28.81
CA GLU A 249 8.14 36.12 -28.31
C GLU A 249 9.21 36.34 -29.38
N ALA A 250 9.60 35.28 -30.10
CA ALA A 250 10.57 35.37 -31.19
C ALA A 250 10.07 36.28 -32.33
N LEU A 251 8.76 36.22 -32.63
CA LEU A 251 8.13 37.08 -33.64
C LEU A 251 8.10 38.55 -33.19
N GLN A 252 7.75 38.81 -31.93
CA GLN A 252 7.71 40.16 -31.37
C GLN A 252 9.10 40.80 -31.29
N LEU A 253 10.12 40.04 -30.89
CA LEU A 253 11.51 40.50 -30.87
C LEU A 253 12.00 40.85 -32.29
N SER A 254 11.69 40.02 -33.28
CA SER A 254 11.98 40.32 -34.70
C SER A 254 11.27 41.59 -35.17
N THR A 255 10.01 41.78 -34.77
CA THR A 255 9.22 42.98 -35.10
C THR A 255 9.80 44.24 -34.46
N GLU A 256 10.19 44.17 -33.19
CA GLU A 256 10.85 45.27 -32.48
C GLU A 256 12.18 45.64 -33.16
N GLN A 257 13.02 44.65 -33.50
CA GLN A 257 14.28 44.87 -34.20
C GLN A 257 14.08 45.54 -35.56
N SER A 258 13.08 45.11 -36.33
CA SER A 258 12.71 45.71 -37.61
C SER A 258 12.24 47.16 -37.42
N ALA A 259 11.30 47.41 -36.50
CA ALA A 259 10.77 48.75 -36.22
C ALA A 259 11.86 49.70 -35.71
N ARG A 260 12.80 49.19 -34.90
CA ARG A 260 13.95 49.96 -34.40
C ARG A 260 14.91 50.34 -35.52
N GLN A 261 15.08 49.46 -36.51
CA GLN A 261 15.89 49.76 -37.69
C GLN A 261 15.20 50.82 -38.57
N GLU A 262 13.90 50.68 -38.85
CA GLU A 262 13.10 51.68 -39.55
C GLU A 262 13.18 53.06 -38.88
N TYR A 263 13.01 53.11 -37.55
CA TYR A 263 13.13 54.33 -36.77
C TYR A 263 14.51 55.00 -36.93
N LYS A 264 15.59 54.22 -36.87
CA LYS A 264 16.96 54.75 -37.04
C LYS A 264 17.18 55.31 -38.44
N ASP A 265 16.68 54.62 -39.46
CA ASP A 265 16.83 55.04 -40.85
C ASP A 265 16.02 56.32 -41.13
N ASP A 266 14.77 56.39 -40.64
CA ASP A 266 13.90 57.57 -40.79
C ASP A 266 14.41 58.79 -40.01
N VAL A 267 14.91 58.60 -38.78
CA VAL A 267 15.54 59.69 -38.00
C VAL A 267 16.82 60.18 -38.67
N THR A 268 17.63 59.27 -39.23
CA THR A 268 18.84 59.63 -39.97
C THR A 268 18.50 60.39 -41.26
N ALA A 269 17.47 59.97 -41.99
CA ALA A 269 16.96 60.67 -43.17
C ALA A 269 16.43 62.07 -42.83
N ALA A 270 15.65 62.20 -41.75
CA ALA A 270 15.17 63.49 -41.25
C ALA A 270 16.34 64.40 -40.83
N ALA A 271 17.32 63.88 -40.10
CA ALA A 271 18.49 64.64 -39.64
C ALA A 271 19.38 65.10 -40.81
N THR A 272 19.59 64.25 -41.82
CA THR A 272 20.35 64.59 -43.03
C THR A 272 19.62 65.59 -43.92
N SER A 273 18.29 65.61 -43.93
CA SER A 273 17.51 66.59 -44.72
C SER A 273 17.76 68.05 -44.31
N VAL A 274 18.10 68.30 -43.05
CA VAL A 274 18.46 69.63 -42.52
C VAL A 274 19.71 70.19 -43.21
N THR A 275 20.60 69.33 -43.70
CA THR A 275 21.81 69.76 -44.44
C THR A 275 21.51 70.38 -45.80
N TYR A 276 20.28 70.25 -46.33
CA TYR A 276 19.83 70.92 -47.57
C TYR A 276 19.10 72.25 -47.32
N ALA A 277 18.84 72.61 -46.06
CA ALA A 277 18.07 73.80 -45.69
C ALA A 277 18.78 75.13 -45.98
N TRP A 278 20.10 75.12 -46.20
CA TRP A 278 20.91 76.30 -46.48
C TRP A 278 20.66 76.94 -47.85
N TRP A 279 20.02 76.23 -48.80
CA TRP A 279 19.69 76.76 -50.12
C TRP A 279 18.32 77.45 -50.13
N PHE A 280 18.24 78.62 -49.51
CA PHE A 280 16.99 79.38 -49.39
C PHE A 280 16.52 79.94 -50.74
N PRO A 281 15.21 79.95 -51.07
CA PRO A 281 14.07 79.43 -50.29
C PRO A 281 13.69 77.97 -50.60
N ILE A 282 14.20 77.41 -51.70
CA ILE A 282 13.73 76.13 -52.25
C ILE A 282 14.21 74.94 -51.40
N GLY A 283 15.47 74.95 -50.97
CA GLY A 283 16.05 73.94 -50.10
C GLY A 283 15.42 73.91 -48.71
N THR A 284 14.98 75.05 -48.18
CA THR A 284 14.29 75.14 -46.89
C THR A 284 12.89 74.52 -46.94
N LEU A 285 12.11 74.76 -48.01
CA LEU A 285 10.79 74.15 -48.18
C LEU A 285 10.87 72.63 -48.40
N ALA A 286 11.84 72.17 -49.18
CA ALA A 286 12.10 70.76 -49.39
C ALA A 286 12.55 70.06 -48.09
N ALA A 287 13.44 70.69 -47.31
CA ALA A 287 13.89 70.18 -46.01
C ALA A 287 12.74 70.05 -45.01
N ILE A 288 11.81 71.03 -44.96
CA ILE A 288 10.64 70.98 -44.08
C ILE A 288 9.72 69.82 -44.46
N GLY A 289 9.43 69.61 -45.76
CA GLY A 289 8.54 68.54 -46.22
C GLY A 289 9.11 67.14 -46.00
N VAL A 290 10.43 66.98 -46.19
CA VAL A 290 11.14 65.72 -45.90
C VAL A 290 11.17 65.46 -44.39
N ALA A 291 11.48 66.48 -43.57
CA ALA A 291 11.48 66.35 -42.11
C ALA A 291 10.09 66.00 -41.54
N THR A 292 8.99 66.55 -42.06
CA THR A 292 7.64 66.17 -41.61
C THR A 292 7.25 64.76 -42.03
N ALA A 293 7.52 64.36 -43.28
CA ALA A 293 7.18 63.03 -43.76
C ALA A 293 7.94 61.91 -43.03
N PHE A 294 9.25 62.10 -42.80
CA PHE A 294 10.07 61.14 -42.03
C PHE A 294 9.79 61.21 -40.53
N GLY A 295 9.42 62.38 -39.99
CA GLY A 295 8.99 62.52 -38.59
C GLY A 295 7.75 61.69 -38.26
N ILE A 296 6.73 61.70 -39.13
CA ILE A 296 5.50 60.89 -38.94
C ILE A 296 5.81 59.39 -39.01
N LYS A 297 6.69 58.97 -39.94
CA LYS A 297 7.10 57.56 -40.06
C LYS A 297 7.92 57.11 -38.85
N ALA A 298 8.85 57.94 -38.37
CA ALA A 298 9.61 57.69 -37.15
C ALA A 298 8.68 57.57 -35.93
N GLU A 299 7.66 58.42 -35.80
CA GLU A 299 6.68 58.30 -34.71
C GLU A 299 5.87 56.99 -34.79
N GLN A 300 5.45 56.58 -35.98
CA GLN A 300 4.77 55.30 -36.19
C GLN A 300 5.66 54.10 -35.87
N ALA A 301 6.93 54.13 -36.31
CA ALA A 301 7.92 53.09 -36.01
C ALA A 301 8.20 53.01 -34.50
N LYS A 302 8.31 54.16 -33.82
CA LYS A 302 8.47 54.23 -32.36
C LYS A 302 7.26 53.62 -31.64
N LYS A 303 6.04 53.93 -32.08
CA LYS A 303 4.82 53.35 -31.49
C LYS A 303 4.78 51.82 -31.68
N ARG A 304 5.13 51.30 -32.86
CA ARG A 304 5.23 49.85 -33.11
C ARG A 304 6.26 49.19 -32.20
N MET A 305 7.41 49.85 -31.98
CA MET A 305 8.44 49.38 -31.07
C MET A 305 7.93 49.33 -29.61
N GLU A 306 7.27 50.39 -29.13
CA GLU A 306 6.68 50.44 -27.78
C GLU A 306 5.56 49.40 -27.59
N ASP A 307 4.71 49.20 -28.60
CA ASP A 307 3.67 48.18 -28.57
C ASP A 307 4.28 46.77 -28.55
N ALA A 308 5.32 46.50 -29.37
CA ALA A 308 6.04 45.22 -29.39
C ALA A 308 6.77 44.94 -28.07
N GLU A 309 7.44 45.94 -27.49
CA GLU A 309 8.12 45.82 -26.19
C GLU A 309 7.11 45.52 -25.06
N ARG A 310 5.95 46.20 -25.07
CA ARG A 310 4.88 45.95 -24.10
C ARG A 310 4.32 44.54 -24.22
N ASP A 311 4.07 44.06 -25.43
CA ASP A 311 3.52 42.73 -25.64
C ASP A 311 4.56 41.64 -25.33
N TYR A 312 5.84 41.87 -25.63
CA TYR A 312 6.95 41.00 -25.22
C TYR A 312 7.04 40.87 -23.71
N GLY A 313 6.91 41.98 -22.98
CA GLY A 313 6.87 41.96 -21.51
C GLY A 313 5.72 41.12 -20.94
N LYS A 314 4.55 41.12 -21.60
CA LYS A 314 3.42 40.26 -21.21
C LYS A 314 3.69 38.79 -21.49
N ASP A 315 4.29 38.48 -22.63
CA ASP A 315 4.56 37.10 -23.02
C ASP A 315 5.66 36.47 -22.16
N VAL A 316 6.71 37.23 -21.79
CA VAL A 316 7.72 36.80 -20.81
C VAL A 316 7.07 36.47 -19.45
N ALA A 317 6.09 37.26 -19.01
CA ALA A 317 5.37 36.98 -17.77
C ALA A 317 4.54 35.69 -17.88
N LYS A 318 3.87 35.46 -19.02
CA LYS A 318 3.14 34.21 -19.28
C LYS A 318 4.09 33.01 -19.40
N GLU A 319 5.25 33.16 -20.05
CA GLU A 319 6.25 32.09 -20.19
C GLU A 319 6.73 31.62 -18.83
N ARG A 320 7.04 32.55 -17.91
CA ARG A 320 7.41 32.22 -16.52
C ARG A 320 6.29 31.48 -15.77
N ALA A 321 5.04 31.92 -15.94
CA ALA A 321 3.89 31.23 -15.34
C ALA A 321 3.74 29.81 -15.90
N LEU A 322 3.89 29.62 -17.22
CA LEU A 322 3.83 28.30 -17.86
C LEU A 322 5.00 27.40 -17.48
N MET A 323 6.22 27.92 -17.32
CA MET A 323 7.37 27.14 -16.84
C MET A 323 7.15 26.64 -15.41
N THR A 324 6.61 27.50 -14.54
CA THR A 324 6.25 27.13 -13.16
C THR A 324 5.19 26.03 -13.17
N LEU A 325 4.15 26.20 -13.99
CA LEU A 325 3.10 25.20 -14.17
C LEU A 325 3.63 23.88 -14.75
N SER A 326 4.54 23.91 -15.73
CA SER A 326 5.13 22.71 -16.35
C SER A 326 5.94 21.88 -15.34
N ASN A 327 6.76 22.54 -14.53
CA ASN A 327 7.51 21.90 -13.45
C ASN A 327 6.56 21.30 -12.41
N TRP A 328 5.51 22.04 -12.06
CA TRP A 328 4.48 21.58 -11.12
C TRP A 328 3.71 20.37 -11.67
N THR A 329 3.27 20.40 -12.94
CA THR A 329 2.53 19.28 -13.56
C THR A 329 3.39 18.03 -13.64
N SER A 330 4.69 18.18 -13.91
CA SER A 330 5.63 17.06 -13.92
C SER A 330 5.79 16.45 -12.53
N HIS A 331 5.98 17.29 -11.50
CA HIS A 331 6.08 16.83 -10.12
C HIS A 331 4.79 16.18 -9.60
N MET A 332 3.63 16.72 -9.98
CA MET A 332 2.35 16.09 -9.65
C MET A 332 2.16 14.76 -10.38
N GLY A 333 2.57 14.67 -11.64
CA GLY A 333 2.58 13.40 -12.36
C GLY A 333 3.39 12.32 -11.64
N GLU A 334 4.59 12.66 -11.15
CA GLU A 334 5.42 11.74 -10.34
C GLU A 334 4.76 11.39 -9.00
N THR A 335 4.16 12.37 -8.33
CA THR A 335 3.51 12.18 -7.02
C THR A 335 2.28 11.27 -7.12
N VAL A 336 1.42 11.52 -8.12
CA VAL A 336 0.22 10.71 -8.38
C VAL A 336 0.62 9.28 -8.78
N HIS A 337 1.66 9.12 -9.60
CA HIS A 337 2.17 7.79 -9.96
C HIS A 337 2.73 7.01 -8.75
N GLY A 338 3.48 7.70 -7.88
CA GLY A 338 3.99 7.11 -6.64
C GLY A 338 2.87 6.71 -5.68
N LEU A 339 1.84 7.55 -5.57
CA LEU A 339 0.63 7.24 -4.81
C LEU A 339 -0.09 6.02 -5.37
N ASP A 340 -0.24 5.91 -6.69
CA ASP A 340 -0.84 4.73 -7.33
C ASP A 340 -0.11 3.44 -6.95
N THR A 341 1.22 3.46 -7.05
CA THR A 341 2.08 2.34 -6.67
C THR A 341 1.86 1.95 -5.20
N ALA A 342 1.87 2.91 -4.29
CA ALA A 342 1.63 2.66 -2.87
C ALA A 342 0.22 2.10 -2.59
N MET A 343 -0.80 2.55 -3.33
CA MET A 343 -2.16 2.02 -3.21
C MET A 343 -2.24 0.57 -3.67
N ASN A 344 -1.60 0.21 -4.79
CA ASN A 344 -1.55 -1.18 -5.28
C ASN A 344 -0.91 -2.11 -4.24
N GLU A 345 0.26 -1.73 -3.72
CA GLU A 345 0.95 -2.49 -2.68
C GLU A 345 0.11 -2.64 -1.41
N ALA A 346 -0.56 -1.57 -0.97
CA ALA A 346 -1.43 -1.60 0.19
C ALA A 346 -2.68 -2.48 -0.02
N ILE A 347 -3.29 -2.47 -1.22
CA ILE A 347 -4.45 -3.32 -1.55
C ILE A 347 -4.10 -4.80 -1.48
N GLU A 348 -2.94 -5.19 -2.03
CA GLU A 348 -2.44 -6.57 -1.95
C GLU A 348 -2.09 -6.95 -0.51
N ALA A 349 -1.43 -6.06 0.22
CA ALA A 349 -1.08 -6.28 1.61
C ALA A 349 -2.32 -6.44 2.51
N MET A 350 -3.35 -5.61 2.33
CA MET A 350 -4.63 -5.75 3.05
C MET A 350 -5.31 -7.08 2.75
N ALA A 351 -5.26 -7.58 1.52
CA ALA A 351 -5.79 -8.91 1.20
C ALA A 351 -5.03 -10.01 1.97
N SER A 352 -3.70 -9.92 2.05
CA SER A 352 -2.88 -10.85 2.81
C SER A 352 -3.20 -10.81 4.32
N ILE A 353 -3.31 -9.60 4.90
CA ILE A 353 -3.67 -9.41 6.32
C ILE A 353 -5.09 -9.95 6.61
N LYS A 354 -6.05 -9.74 5.69
CA LYS A 354 -7.40 -10.31 5.79
C LYS A 354 -7.35 -11.83 5.87
N THR A 355 -6.63 -12.48 4.95
CA THR A 355 -6.49 -13.95 4.93
C THR A 355 -5.88 -14.48 6.23
N MET A 356 -4.90 -13.79 6.80
CA MET A 356 -4.35 -14.17 8.10
C MET A 356 -5.41 -14.15 9.21
N PHE A 357 -6.22 -13.09 9.31
CA PHE A 357 -7.30 -13.03 10.31
C PHE A 357 -8.40 -14.06 10.05
N GLU A 358 -8.71 -14.37 8.78
CA GLU A 358 -9.64 -15.44 8.41
C GLU A 358 -9.15 -16.81 8.88
N GLN A 359 -7.85 -17.09 8.73
CA GLN A 359 -7.24 -18.32 9.22
C GLN A 359 -7.25 -18.40 10.74
N GLN A 360 -6.91 -17.32 11.44
CA GLN A 360 -7.01 -17.28 12.91
C GLN A 360 -8.44 -17.52 13.37
N LYS A 361 -9.43 -16.83 12.77
CA LYS A 361 -10.86 -17.03 13.06
C LYS A 361 -11.26 -18.49 12.86
N SER A 362 -10.91 -19.07 11.71
CA SER A 362 -11.21 -20.48 11.40
C SER A 362 -10.60 -21.42 12.44
N GLY A 363 -9.39 -21.15 12.90
CA GLY A 363 -8.75 -21.93 13.96
C GLY A 363 -9.49 -21.84 15.29
N PHE A 364 -9.92 -20.65 15.69
CA PHE A 364 -10.74 -20.46 16.89
C PHE A 364 -12.10 -21.18 16.79
N ASP A 365 -12.77 -21.08 15.64
CA ASP A 365 -14.06 -21.76 15.38
C ASP A 365 -13.91 -23.30 15.46
N MET A 366 -12.81 -23.83 14.92
CA MET A 366 -12.47 -25.25 14.99
C MET A 366 -12.27 -25.69 16.44
N VAL A 367 -11.43 -24.98 17.21
CA VAL A 367 -11.19 -25.31 18.61
C VAL A 367 -12.47 -25.21 19.44
N GLN A 368 -13.30 -24.20 19.20
CA GLN A 368 -14.58 -24.04 19.88
C GLN A 368 -15.52 -25.23 19.64
N THR A 369 -15.57 -25.69 18.38
CA THR A 369 -16.37 -26.85 17.97
C THR A 369 -15.85 -28.11 18.66
N GLU A 370 -14.55 -28.38 18.55
CA GLU A 370 -13.92 -29.57 19.11
C GLU A 370 -14.02 -29.65 20.63
N LEU A 371 -13.76 -28.55 21.34
CA LEU A 371 -13.93 -28.48 22.81
C LEU A 371 -15.39 -28.71 23.23
N GLY A 372 -16.36 -28.17 22.49
CA GLY A 372 -17.78 -28.41 22.73
C GLY A 372 -18.16 -29.88 22.57
N ASP A 373 -17.64 -30.49 21.50
CA ASP A 373 -17.82 -31.90 21.17
C ASP A 373 -17.26 -32.81 22.26
N VAL A 374 -16.07 -32.48 22.75
CA VAL A 374 -15.38 -33.20 23.82
C VAL A 374 -16.14 -33.10 25.14
N THR A 375 -16.57 -31.89 25.52
CA THR A 375 -17.27 -31.63 26.78
C THR A 375 -18.54 -32.50 26.92
N SER A 376 -19.25 -32.74 25.81
CA SER A 376 -20.46 -33.58 25.78
C SER A 376 -20.20 -35.09 25.97
N LYS A 377 -18.93 -35.52 25.83
CA LYS A 377 -18.52 -36.92 25.78
C LYS A 377 -17.76 -37.40 27.02
N PHE A 378 -17.41 -36.53 27.97
CA PHE A 378 -16.70 -36.94 29.19
C PHE A 378 -17.44 -38.00 30.01
N ASN A 379 -18.77 -37.93 30.07
CA ASN A 379 -19.60 -38.89 30.80
C ASN A 379 -20.06 -40.10 29.94
N LYS A 380 -19.47 -40.29 28.75
CA LYS A 380 -19.81 -41.41 27.85
C LYS A 380 -18.86 -42.59 28.09
N ASP A 381 -19.08 -43.70 27.39
CA ASP A 381 -18.28 -44.92 27.57
C ASP A 381 -16.78 -44.71 27.31
N TYR A 382 -15.98 -45.62 27.86
CA TYR A 382 -14.52 -45.58 27.82
C TYR A 382 -13.94 -45.38 26.41
N ASN A 383 -14.50 -46.02 25.37
CA ASN A 383 -13.95 -45.94 24.03
C ASN A 383 -14.18 -44.55 23.43
N LEU A 384 -15.33 -43.92 23.71
CA LEU A 384 -15.58 -42.53 23.33
C LEU A 384 -14.63 -41.57 24.06
N ARG A 385 -14.35 -41.79 25.35
CA ARG A 385 -13.35 -41.01 26.10
C ARG A 385 -11.94 -41.14 25.53
N LYS A 386 -11.56 -42.32 25.02
CA LYS A 386 -10.27 -42.49 24.34
C LYS A 386 -10.23 -41.76 22.99
N ARG A 387 -11.32 -41.74 22.21
CA ARG A 387 -11.39 -40.99 20.94
C ARG A 387 -11.28 -39.47 21.14
N ILE A 388 -11.78 -38.95 22.26
CA ILE A 388 -11.64 -37.54 22.64
C ILE A 388 -10.16 -37.10 22.71
N LEU A 389 -9.23 -38.00 23.09
CA LEU A 389 -7.81 -37.67 23.14
C LEU A 389 -7.29 -37.14 21.79
N GLY A 390 -7.69 -37.78 20.68
CA GLY A 390 -7.31 -37.33 19.35
C GLY A 390 -7.84 -35.94 18.99
N LYS A 391 -9.04 -35.58 19.48
CA LYS A 391 -9.61 -34.24 19.29
C LYS A 391 -8.83 -33.16 20.06
N PHE A 392 -8.26 -33.50 21.22
CA PHE A 392 -7.37 -32.56 21.93
C PHE A 392 -6.04 -32.35 21.21
N ASP A 393 -5.46 -33.40 20.62
CA ASP A 393 -4.26 -33.26 19.79
C ASP A 393 -4.52 -32.35 18.58
N GLU A 394 -5.71 -32.44 17.97
CA GLU A 394 -6.16 -31.54 16.91
C GLU A 394 -6.30 -30.10 17.39
N CYS A 395 -6.96 -29.86 18.54
CA CYS A 395 -7.03 -28.52 19.15
C CYS A 395 -5.64 -27.93 19.43
N ILE A 396 -4.72 -28.72 19.98
CA ILE A 396 -3.35 -28.30 20.30
C ILE A 396 -2.61 -27.88 19.02
N LYS A 397 -2.71 -28.68 17.95
CA LYS A 397 -2.12 -28.33 16.65
C LYS A 397 -2.67 -27.00 16.13
N GLU A 398 -3.98 -26.80 16.22
CA GLU A 398 -4.61 -25.56 15.76
C GLU A 398 -4.17 -24.35 16.59
N TRP A 399 -4.03 -24.51 17.91
CA TRP A 399 -3.45 -23.47 18.77
C TRP A 399 -2.03 -23.09 18.34
N HIS A 400 -1.17 -24.06 18.02
CA HIS A 400 0.17 -23.78 17.50
C HIS A 400 0.13 -23.06 16.13
N THR A 401 -0.82 -23.41 15.25
CA THR A 401 -1.05 -22.69 13.98
C THR A 401 -1.41 -21.22 14.23
N ILE A 402 -2.40 -20.95 15.08
CA ILE A 402 -2.80 -19.58 15.45
C ILE A 402 -1.61 -18.82 16.06
N GLN A 403 -0.85 -19.47 16.95
CA GLN A 403 0.36 -18.90 17.56
C GLN A 403 1.38 -18.49 16.50
N LYS A 404 1.63 -19.36 15.52
CA LYS A 404 2.58 -19.11 14.45
C LYS A 404 2.13 -17.93 13.57
N LEU A 405 0.87 -17.91 13.13
CA LEU A 405 0.32 -16.80 12.34
C LEU A 405 0.46 -15.45 13.07
N ALA A 406 0.17 -15.43 14.38
CA ALA A 406 0.32 -14.23 15.19
C ALA A 406 1.79 -13.78 15.34
N ARG A 407 2.73 -14.72 15.49
CA ARG A 407 4.18 -14.39 15.50
C ARG A 407 4.64 -13.86 14.15
N ASP A 408 4.28 -14.54 13.07
CA ASP A 408 4.65 -14.15 11.70
C ASP A 408 4.16 -12.71 11.41
N PHE A 409 2.98 -12.33 11.91
CA PHE A 409 2.50 -10.95 11.84
C PHE A 409 3.38 -9.98 12.62
N LEU A 410 3.66 -10.25 13.90
CA LEU A 410 4.48 -9.36 14.72
C LEU A 410 5.90 -9.18 14.15
N ASP A 411 6.49 -10.27 13.67
CA ASP A 411 7.81 -10.26 13.02
C ASP A 411 7.78 -9.41 11.75
N SER A 412 6.71 -9.48 10.97
CA SER A 412 6.53 -8.65 9.77
C SER A 412 6.24 -7.17 10.06
N SER A 413 5.64 -6.87 11.22
CA SER A 413 5.29 -5.52 11.65
C SER A 413 6.44 -4.79 12.34
N SER A 414 7.41 -5.56 12.85
CA SER A 414 8.57 -4.99 13.50
C SER A 414 9.44 -4.27 12.47
N PRO A 415 9.85 -3.01 12.72
CA PRO A 415 10.82 -2.29 11.90
C PRO A 415 12.20 -2.91 12.15
N THR A 416 12.37 -4.17 11.77
CA THR A 416 13.69 -4.76 11.74
C THR A 416 14.41 -4.00 10.64
N ILE A 417 15.39 -3.21 11.04
CA ILE A 417 16.29 -2.46 10.17
C ILE A 417 17.09 -3.51 9.37
N SER A 418 16.45 -4.18 8.41
CA SER A 418 17.17 -4.78 7.31
C SER A 418 17.86 -3.60 6.63
N GLY A 419 19.14 -3.73 6.28
CA GLY A 419 19.90 -2.66 5.62
C GLY A 419 19.39 -2.29 4.21
N GLU A 420 18.11 -2.53 3.92
CA GLU A 420 17.40 -2.03 2.76
C GLU A 420 17.17 -0.53 2.92
N LYS A 421 17.48 0.20 1.84
CA LYS A 421 17.36 1.65 1.78
C LYS A 421 15.98 2.06 2.25
N GLU A 422 15.93 3.01 3.19
CA GLU A 422 14.67 3.59 3.66
C GLU A 422 13.75 3.88 2.46
N PRO A 423 12.50 3.39 2.48
CA PRO A 423 11.55 3.71 1.44
C PRO A 423 11.41 5.23 1.42
N LYS A 424 11.83 5.85 0.31
CA LYS A 424 11.69 7.29 0.13
C LYS A 424 10.19 7.58 0.14
N CYS A 425 9.71 8.30 1.15
CA CYS A 425 8.36 8.86 1.13
C CYS A 425 8.22 9.68 -0.17
N VAL A 426 7.35 9.22 -1.06
CA VAL A 426 7.16 9.84 -2.37
C VAL A 426 6.25 11.05 -2.17
N GLY A 427 6.83 12.25 -2.26
CA GLY A 427 6.08 13.50 -2.29
C GLY A 427 5.82 14.11 -0.92
N ASN A 428 6.51 15.22 -0.63
CA ASN A 428 6.01 16.19 0.35
C ASN A 428 5.47 17.38 -0.46
N LEU A 429 4.15 17.55 -0.52
CA LEU A 429 3.51 18.66 -1.23
C LEU A 429 3.96 20.03 -0.69
N GLU A 430 4.43 20.12 0.56
CA GLU A 430 4.95 21.37 1.12
C GLU A 430 6.32 21.77 0.55
N LYS A 431 7.00 20.89 -0.20
CA LYS A 431 8.27 21.21 -0.87
C LYS A 431 8.09 21.79 -2.28
N LEU A 432 6.87 22.11 -2.69
CA LEU A 432 6.64 22.85 -3.91
C LEU A 432 7.42 24.19 -3.87
N PRO A 433 8.02 24.62 -5.00
CA PRO A 433 8.74 25.88 -5.04
C PRO A 433 7.77 27.01 -4.70
N ASN A 434 7.86 27.52 -3.47
CA ASN A 434 7.17 28.74 -3.06
C ASN A 434 7.48 29.81 -4.09
N GLU A 435 6.43 30.41 -4.65
CA GLU A 435 6.51 31.40 -5.72
C GLU A 435 7.70 32.33 -5.52
N ALA A 436 8.56 32.42 -6.53
CA ALA A 436 9.50 33.52 -6.62
C ALA A 436 8.64 34.80 -6.68
N LYS A 437 8.56 35.52 -5.55
CA LYS A 437 7.91 36.83 -5.46
C LYS A 437 8.29 37.62 -6.72
N PRO A 438 7.32 38.14 -7.50
CA PRO A 438 7.65 38.90 -8.69
C PRO A 438 8.59 40.04 -8.29
N PRO A 439 9.67 40.29 -9.06
CA PRO A 439 10.54 41.43 -8.79
C PRO A 439 9.68 42.70 -8.87
N THR A 440 9.60 43.41 -7.74
CA THR A 440 8.97 44.73 -7.63
C THR A 440 9.72 45.79 -8.40
#